data_AF-A0A0F6YL38-F1
#
_entry.id   AF-A0A0F6YL38-F1
#
_cell.length_a   1.000
_cell.length_b   1.000
_cell.length_c   1.000
_cell.angle_alpha   90.00
_cell.angle_beta   90.00
_cell.angle_gamma   90.00
#
_symmetry.space_group_name_H-M   'P 1'
#
loop_
_entity.id
_entity.type
_entity.pdbx_description
1 polymer ?
#
loop_
_entity_poly.entity_id
_entity_poly.type
_entity_poly.pdbx_seq_one_letter_code
_entity_poly.pdbx_strand_id
1 'polypeptide(L)' 'MIAIALLAIGCGSSAPPAQSSDGSPSDDACAGYHAGDACITEENLAQCREMAAQCGGEVLVLESCPLQFACP' A
#
# COMPACT_ATOMS: atom_id res chain seq x y z
N MET A 1 -1.87 -35.01 -39.24
CA MET A 1 -1.63 -33.58 -39.51
C MET A 1 -2.88 -32.81 -39.10
N ILE A 2 -2.71 -31.69 -38.38
CA ILE A 2 -3.72 -30.65 -38.03
C ILE A 2 -4.66 -31.03 -36.86
N ALA A 3 -4.89 -30.24 -35.82
CA ALA A 3 -4.25 -29.04 -35.26
C ALA A 3 -4.66 -28.97 -33.77
N ILE A 4 -3.72 -28.67 -32.89
CA ILE A 4 -3.96 -28.51 -31.45
C ILE A 4 -4.49 -27.09 -31.24
N ALA A 5 -5.78 -26.96 -30.94
CA ALA A 5 -6.38 -25.70 -30.52
C ALA A 5 -6.02 -25.42 -29.06
N LEU A 6 -4.91 -24.72 -28.85
CA LEU A 6 -4.57 -24.06 -27.59
C LEU A 6 -5.46 -22.81 -27.45
N LEU A 7 -6.61 -22.93 -26.79
CA LEU A 7 -7.34 -21.78 -26.29
C LEU A 7 -6.85 -21.46 -24.88
N ALA A 8 -6.08 -20.37 -24.80
CA ALA A 8 -5.44 -19.88 -23.61
C ALA A 8 -6.46 -19.45 -22.54
N ILE A 9 -6.11 -19.84 -21.33
CA ILE A 9 -6.68 -19.47 -20.04
C ILE A 9 -6.53 -17.96 -19.83
N GLY A 10 -7.59 -17.30 -19.40
CA GLY A 10 -7.57 -15.92 -18.92
C GLY A 10 -8.40 -15.78 -17.66
N CYS A 11 -7.82 -16.10 -16.50
CA CYS A 11 -8.31 -15.62 -15.20
C CYS A 11 -7.84 -14.17 -15.04
N GLY A 12 -8.75 -13.20 -15.16
CA GLY A 12 -8.51 -11.80 -14.81
C GLY A 12 -9.24 -11.44 -13.53
N SER A 13 -8.68 -11.83 -12.38
CA SER A 13 -9.13 -11.37 -11.07
C SER A 13 -8.55 -9.98 -10.82
N SER A 14 -9.42 -8.96 -10.84
CA SER A 14 -9.08 -7.60 -10.45
C SER A 14 -8.76 -7.55 -8.95
N ALA A 15 -7.49 -7.79 -8.59
CA ALA A 15 -6.98 -7.50 -7.27
C ALA A 15 -6.55 -6.02 -7.22
N PRO A 16 -6.92 -5.24 -6.18
CA PRO A 16 -6.29 -3.96 -5.94
C PRO A 16 -4.78 -4.16 -5.71
N PRO A 17 -3.93 -3.15 -6.00
CA PRO A 17 -2.54 -3.21 -5.63
C PRO A 17 -2.43 -3.15 -4.11
N ALA A 18 -2.51 -4.29 -3.44
CA ALA A 18 -1.81 -4.49 -2.18
C ALA A 18 -0.33 -4.40 -2.54
N GLN A 19 0.20 -3.18 -2.48
CA GLN A 19 1.61 -2.91 -2.71
C GLN A 19 2.39 -3.78 -1.74
N SER A 20 3.16 -4.68 -2.36
CA SER A 20 3.97 -5.66 -1.70
C SER A 20 4.95 -4.96 -0.77
N SER A 21 4.83 -5.30 0.51
CA SER A 21 5.86 -5.07 1.51
C SER A 21 7.16 -5.74 1.05
N ASP A 22 8.10 -4.96 0.53
CA ASP A 22 9.51 -5.35 0.50
C ASP A 22 10.33 -4.23 1.13
N GLY A 23 10.98 -4.58 2.23
CA GLY A 23 11.52 -3.65 3.20
C GLY A 23 12.75 -2.91 2.69
N SER A 24 12.75 -1.61 2.93
CA SER A 24 13.93 -0.91 3.42
C SER A 24 13.48 -0.05 4.60
N PRO A 25 14.16 -0.10 5.76
CA PRO A 25 13.92 0.85 6.84
C PRO A 25 14.55 2.18 6.41
N SER A 26 13.94 2.83 5.43
CA SER A 26 13.98 4.28 5.43
C SER A 26 13.12 4.66 6.63
N ASP A 27 13.77 5.12 7.71
CA ASP A 27 13.16 5.67 8.93
C ASP A 27 12.11 6.77 8.63
N ASP A 28 12.06 7.17 7.35
CA ASP A 28 11.16 8.13 6.78
C ASP A 28 9.84 7.59 6.22
N ALA A 29 9.64 6.26 6.13
CA ALA A 29 8.44 5.67 5.53
C ALA A 29 7.39 5.24 6.59
N CYS A 30 6.10 5.29 6.24
CA CYS A 30 5.04 4.72 7.07
C CYS A 30 4.01 3.98 6.21
N ALA A 31 3.74 2.71 6.52
CA ALA A 31 2.85 1.84 5.74
C ALA A 31 3.15 1.82 4.22
N GLY A 32 4.41 2.02 3.84
CA GLY A 32 4.87 2.08 2.44
C GLY A 32 4.79 3.46 1.78
N TYR A 33 4.39 4.50 2.50
CA TYR A 33 4.30 5.88 2.00
C TYR A 33 5.49 6.75 2.43
N HIS A 34 5.84 7.71 1.58
CA HIS A 34 6.92 8.67 1.75
C HIS A 34 6.43 10.12 1.59
N ALA A 35 7.17 11.07 2.16
CA ALA A 35 6.92 12.49 1.93
C ALA A 35 7.03 12.82 0.43
N GLY A 36 5.99 13.47 -0.11
CA GLY A 36 5.92 13.83 -1.53
C GLY A 36 5.18 12.82 -2.40
N ASP A 37 4.79 11.66 -1.86
CA ASP A 37 3.85 10.77 -2.54
C ASP A 37 2.48 11.44 -2.73
N ALA A 38 1.72 10.96 -3.72
CA ALA A 38 0.37 11.44 -3.94
C ALA A 38 -0.48 11.28 -2.68
N CYS A 39 -1.15 12.35 -2.28
CA CYS A 39 -2.00 12.40 -1.09
C CYS A 39 -1.25 12.20 0.25
N ILE A 40 0.09 12.35 0.26
CA ILE A 40 0.93 12.37 1.46
C ILE A 40 1.66 13.71 1.57
N THR A 41 1.54 14.33 2.74
CA THR A 41 2.35 15.49 3.13
C THR A 41 3.33 15.09 4.22
N GLU A 42 4.37 15.87 4.47
CA GLU A 42 5.32 15.63 5.58
C GLU A 42 4.59 15.58 6.93
N GLU A 43 3.60 16.45 7.13
CA GLU A 43 2.77 16.48 8.36
C GLU A 43 1.93 15.20 8.52
N ASN A 44 1.25 14.78 7.46
CA ASN A 44 0.39 13.61 7.48
C ASN A 44 1.21 12.30 7.60
N LEU A 45 2.41 12.26 7.03
CA LEU A 45 3.37 11.18 7.21
C LEU A 45 3.83 11.07 8.68
N ALA A 46 4.06 12.20 9.36
CA ALA A 46 4.38 12.20 10.79
C ALA A 46 3.21 11.65 11.63
N GLN A 47 1.97 12.00 11.29
CA GLN A 47 0.76 11.44 11.91
C GLN A 47 0.66 9.92 11.69
N CYS A 48 1.02 9.42 10.51
CA CYS A 48 1.07 7.99 10.25
C CYS A 48 2.05 7.29 11.20
N ARG A 49 3.27 7.84 11.37
CA ARG A 49 4.28 7.26 12.28
C ARG A 49 3.81 7.29 13.72
N GLU A 50 3.16 8.38 14.14
CA GLU A 50 2.57 8.48 15.48
C GLU A 50 1.47 7.43 15.69
N MET A 51 0.61 7.23 14.69
CA MET A 51 -0.42 6.19 14.71
C MET A 51 0.22 4.79 14.77
N ALA A 52 1.25 4.52 13.97
CA ALA A 52 1.98 3.26 14.02
C ALA A 52 2.54 2.98 15.42
N ALA A 53 3.15 3.98 16.06
CA ALA A 53 3.64 3.85 17.43
C ALA A 53 2.52 3.56 18.44
N GLN A 54 1.34 4.17 18.27
CA GLN A 54 0.17 3.94 19.13
C GLN A 54 -0.44 2.55 18.93
N CYS A 55 -0.46 2.06 17.69
CA CYS A 55 -1.11 0.82 17.29
C CYS A 55 -0.19 -0.41 17.33
N GLY A 56 1.06 -0.26 17.79
CA GLY A 56 2.01 -1.38 17.92
C GLY A 56 2.78 -1.74 16.64
N GLY A 57 2.91 -0.79 15.71
CA GLY A 57 3.67 -0.92 14.48
C GLY A 57 2.82 -1.14 13.23
N GLU A 58 1.51 -1.35 13.38
CA GLU A 58 0.58 -1.57 12.27
C GLU A 58 -0.40 -0.40 12.13
N VAL A 59 -0.69 0.02 10.90
CA VAL A 59 -1.61 1.13 10.61
C VAL A 59 -2.53 0.77 9.46
N LEU A 60 -3.82 1.03 9.63
CA LEU A 60 -4.80 1.00 8.58
C LEU A 60 -4.79 2.34 7.82
N VAL A 61 -4.62 2.26 6.50
CA VAL A 61 -4.65 3.42 5.60
C VAL A 61 -6.06 3.57 5.04
N LEU A 62 -6.67 4.72 5.29
CA LEU A 62 -8.00 5.05 4.80
C LEU A 62 -7.88 5.84 3.50
N GLU A 63 -8.66 5.45 2.49
CA GLU A 63 -8.61 6.04 1.15
C GLU A 63 -9.19 7.47 1.13
N SER A 64 -8.35 8.47 1.45
CA SER A 64 -8.65 9.90 1.36
C SER A 64 -7.45 10.71 0.86
N CYS A 65 -7.65 12.00 0.54
CA CYS A 65 -6.57 12.92 0.15
C CYS A 65 -6.67 14.24 0.93
N PRO A 66 -5.80 14.48 1.93
CA PRO A 66 -4.68 13.63 2.34
C PRO A 66 -5.13 12.28 2.93
N LEU A 67 -4.25 11.28 2.88
CA LEU A 67 -4.52 9.96 3.44
C LEU A 67 -4.82 10.06 4.94
N GLN A 68 -5.69 9.20 5.43
CA GLN A 68 -6.00 9.12 6.86
C GLN A 68 -5.53 7.79 7.40
N PHE A 69 -5.20 7.77 8.69
CA PHE A 69 -4.60 6.62 9.35
C PHE A 69 -5.38 6.26 10.61
N ALA A 70 -5.53 4.97 10.87
CA ALA A 70 -6.17 4.45 12.08
C ALA A 70 -5.45 3.17 12.54
N CYS A 71 -5.72 2.72 13.77
CA CYS A 71 -5.35 1.37 14.17
C CYS A 71 -6.21 0.33 13.42
N PRO A 72 -5.65 -0.85 13.11
CA PRO A 72 -6.41 -1.97 12.55
C PRO A 72 -7.49 -2.51 13.49
#